data_AF-A0A8W8HVJ2-F1
#
_entry.id   AF-A0A8W8HVJ2-F1
#
_cell.length_a   1.000
_cell.length_b   1.000
_cell.length_c   1.000
_cell.angle_alpha   90.00
_cell.angle_beta   90.00
_cell.angle_gamma   90.00
#
_symmetry.space_group_name_H-M   'P 1'
#
loop_
_entity.id
_entity.type
_entity.pdbx_description
1 polymer ?
#
loop_
_entity_poly.entity_id
_entity_poly.type
_entity_poly.pdbx_seq_one_letter_code
_entity_poly.pdbx_strand_id
1 'polypeptide(L)'
;SSTESSVKLQIDVASSNEWSPWNPCSVTCGMGQQERSRDCGSACREMETQACYGKPCYDDGIRKKKKFSWEYQNVIPDSTLRPKDFINPEKDVCKRWMSCNKDTIASYLKRAALPSCPCLYPLHLNYNPKVWDPQTKQHFNWLEVDLKSEGLYAYKPSAKFCIRSKLYKGVQTLASQMCCYDNEFKLITRGKGAGTPNLISPEMSPELHHKLDINPWIICKGDWSRYNQILPPDNGQNCSTNPDDNVILQQRIDSENY
;
A
#
# COMPACT_ATOMS: atom_id res chain seq x y z
N SER A 1 -44.66 52.66 18.58
CA SER A 1 -44.96 51.73 17.48
C SER A 1 -43.79 51.77 16.52
N SER A 2 -42.82 50.86 16.69
CA SER A 2 -41.60 50.77 15.87
C SER A 2 -41.85 49.80 14.73
N THR A 3 -41.85 50.30 13.50
CA THR A 3 -42.01 49.51 12.27
C THR A 3 -40.65 48.94 11.83
N GLU A 4 -40.40 47.68 12.15
CA GLU A 4 -39.28 46.91 11.58
C GLU A 4 -39.66 46.38 10.20
N SER A 5 -38.94 46.86 9.19
CA SER A 5 -39.08 46.45 7.79
C SER A 5 -38.22 45.21 7.57
N SER A 6 -38.84 44.06 7.34
CA SER A 6 -38.13 42.81 7.05
C SER A 6 -37.50 42.88 5.65
N VAL A 7 -36.17 43.01 5.58
CA VAL A 7 -35.40 42.87 4.34
C VAL A 7 -35.35 41.38 3.99
N LYS A 8 -36.08 40.97 2.95
CA LYS A 8 -35.99 39.63 2.37
C LYS A 8 -34.74 39.57 1.49
N LEU A 9 -33.66 39.01 2.01
CA LEU A 9 -32.50 38.62 1.19
C LEU A 9 -32.87 37.37 0.41
N GLN A 10 -33.28 37.55 -0.83
CA GLN A 10 -33.47 36.48 -1.79
C GLN A 10 -32.09 36.17 -2.39
N ILE A 11 -31.35 35.29 -1.73
CA ILE A 11 -30.10 34.75 -2.28
C ILE A 11 -30.49 33.55 -3.14
N ASP A 12 -30.68 33.77 -4.44
CA ASP A 12 -30.77 32.70 -5.42
C ASP A 12 -29.37 32.07 -5.59
N VAL A 13 -28.97 31.25 -4.62
CA VAL A 13 -27.85 30.32 -4.82
C VAL A 13 -28.39 29.19 -5.67
N ALA A 14 -28.12 29.23 -6.97
CA ALA A 14 -28.20 28.05 -7.81
C ALA A 14 -27.17 27.02 -7.30
N SER A 15 -27.58 26.22 -6.33
CA SER A 15 -26.88 25.01 -5.87
C SER A 15 -27.06 23.96 -6.96
N SER A 16 -26.15 23.96 -7.93
CA SER A 16 -26.04 22.84 -8.86
C SER A 16 -25.40 21.66 -8.14
N ASN A 17 -26.22 20.87 -7.43
CA ASN A 17 -25.83 19.59 -6.82
C ASN A 17 -25.58 18.47 -7.83
N GLU A 18 -25.58 18.80 -9.13
CA GLU A 18 -25.35 17.84 -10.21
C GLU A 18 -23.87 17.58 -10.41
N TRP A 19 -23.55 16.31 -10.65
CA TRP A 19 -22.22 15.89 -11.03
C TRP A 19 -21.85 16.41 -12.41
N SER A 20 -20.61 16.88 -12.56
CA SER A 20 -20.03 17.09 -13.88
C SER A 20 -20.05 15.78 -14.67
N PRO A 21 -20.02 15.85 -16.00
CA PRO A 21 -19.65 14.71 -16.81
C PRO A 21 -18.30 14.13 -16.35
N TRP A 22 -18.12 12.84 -16.61
CA TRP A 22 -16.83 12.19 -16.42
C TRP A 22 -15.80 12.76 -17.40
N ASN A 23 -14.60 13.02 -16.88
CA ASN A 23 -13.44 13.33 -17.70
C ASN A 23 -13.13 12.15 -18.63
N PRO A 24 -12.46 12.40 -19.78
CA PRO A 24 -11.97 11.32 -20.62
C PRO A 24 -11.11 10.33 -19.83
N CYS A 25 -11.18 9.06 -20.21
CA CYS A 25 -10.36 8.02 -19.62
C CYS A 25 -8.88 8.41 -19.69
N SER A 26 -8.13 8.19 -18.61
CA SER A 26 -6.70 8.49 -18.52
C SER A 26 -5.85 7.76 -19.58
N VAL A 27 -6.41 6.72 -20.21
CA VAL A 27 -5.79 5.94 -21.28
C VAL A 27 -6.72 5.81 -22.49
N THR A 28 -6.14 5.67 -23.67
CA THR A 28 -6.87 5.46 -24.94
C THR A 28 -7.10 3.98 -25.26
N CYS A 29 -6.32 3.07 -24.66
CA CYS A 29 -6.45 1.62 -24.76
C CYS A 29 -6.15 0.97 -23.40
N GLY A 30 -6.75 -0.20 -23.11
CA GLY A 30 -6.56 -0.89 -21.83
C GLY A 30 -7.37 -0.29 -20.66
N MET A 31 -6.99 -0.61 -19.43
CA MET A 31 -7.67 -0.14 -18.21
C MET A 31 -7.10 1.20 -17.75
N GLY A 32 -7.96 2.18 -17.49
CA GLY A 32 -7.60 3.50 -16.95
C GLY A 32 -8.58 3.98 -15.90
N GLN A 33 -8.50 5.27 -15.57
CA GLN A 33 -9.36 5.94 -14.58
C GLN A 33 -9.97 7.20 -15.19
N GLN A 34 -11.16 7.56 -14.72
CA GLN A 34 -11.83 8.82 -15.05
C GLN A 34 -12.37 9.47 -13.79
N GLU A 35 -12.44 10.80 -13.80
CA GLU A 35 -12.83 11.62 -12.64
C GLU A 35 -13.99 12.54 -13.00
N ARG A 36 -14.85 12.83 -12.03
CA ARG A 36 -15.87 13.89 -12.11
C ARG A 36 -15.95 14.67 -10.82
N SER A 37 -16.56 15.84 -10.87
CA SER A 37 -16.69 16.73 -9.72
C SER A 37 -18.08 17.36 -9.63
N ARG A 38 -18.56 17.64 -8.43
CA ARG A 38 -19.75 18.49 -8.21
C ARG A 38 -19.46 19.57 -7.19
N ASP A 39 -20.15 20.68 -7.32
CA ASP A 39 -20.09 21.75 -6.34
C ASP A 39 -21.23 21.57 -5.33
N CYS A 40 -20.91 21.44 -4.05
CA CYS A 40 -21.84 21.18 -2.95
C CYS A 40 -22.17 22.44 -2.11
N GLY A 41 -21.90 23.63 -2.65
CA GLY A 41 -22.17 24.92 -2.02
C GLY A 41 -20.99 25.90 -2.12
N SER A 42 -21.09 27.05 -1.45
CA SER A 42 -20.22 28.24 -1.59
C SER A 42 -18.72 28.04 -1.27
N ALA A 43 -18.32 26.85 -0.79
CA ALA A 43 -16.91 26.47 -0.59
C ALA A 43 -16.66 24.95 -0.64
N CYS A 44 -17.56 24.17 -1.25
CA CYS A 44 -17.51 22.70 -1.21
C CYS A 44 -17.43 22.13 -2.62
N ARG A 45 -16.41 21.31 -2.89
CA ARG A 45 -16.24 20.56 -4.15
C ARG A 45 -15.96 19.10 -3.83
N GLU A 46 -16.80 18.22 -4.34
CA GLU A 46 -16.70 16.78 -4.18
C GLU A 46 -16.16 16.16 -5.47
N MET A 47 -15.33 15.12 -5.37
CA MET A 47 -14.73 14.42 -6.51
C MET A 47 -14.98 12.92 -6.40
N GLU A 48 -15.24 12.30 -7.54
CA GLU A 48 -15.46 10.87 -7.66
C GLU A 48 -14.56 10.31 -8.77
N THR A 49 -13.98 9.13 -8.54
CA THR A 49 -13.10 8.43 -9.48
C THR A 49 -13.66 7.05 -9.74
N GLN A 50 -13.65 6.61 -11.01
CA GLN A 50 -14.03 5.26 -11.38
C GLN A 50 -13.13 4.69 -12.48
N ALA A 51 -13.06 3.36 -12.55
CA ALA A 51 -12.36 2.67 -13.62
C ALA A 51 -13.04 2.89 -14.98
N CYS A 52 -12.24 2.98 -16.03
CA CYS A 52 -12.68 3.02 -17.42
C CYS A 52 -11.87 2.05 -18.27
N TYR A 53 -12.45 1.60 -19.39
CA TYR A 53 -11.84 0.64 -20.29
C TYR A 53 -11.81 1.21 -21.69
N GLY A 54 -10.60 1.48 -22.19
CA GLY A 54 -10.35 1.79 -23.59
C GLY A 54 -10.45 0.54 -24.47
N LYS A 55 -10.22 0.71 -25.78
CA LYS A 55 -10.11 -0.43 -26.68
C LYS A 55 -8.99 -1.37 -26.22
N PRO A 56 -9.05 -2.67 -26.49
CA PRO A 56 -7.90 -3.55 -26.30
C PRO A 56 -6.69 -2.93 -27.00
N CYS A 57 -5.56 -2.79 -26.30
CA CYS A 57 -4.33 -2.35 -26.94
C CYS A 57 -3.93 -3.45 -27.94
N TYR A 58 -4.00 -3.14 -29.23
CA TYR A 58 -3.50 -4.03 -30.27
C TYR A 58 -2.00 -3.77 -30.44
N ASP A 59 -1.19 -4.78 -30.15
CA ASP A 59 0.24 -4.77 -30.45
C ASP A 59 0.42 -4.71 -31.98
N ASP A 60 1.00 -3.61 -32.48
CA ASP A 60 1.51 -3.56 -33.86
C ASP A 60 2.66 -4.56 -33.99
N GLY A 61 2.32 -5.70 -34.59
CA GLY A 61 3.12 -6.92 -34.62
C GLY A 61 4.46 -6.81 -35.36
N ILE A 62 5.51 -6.35 -34.66
CA ILE A 62 6.88 -6.84 -34.89
C ILE A 62 7.15 -8.00 -33.92
N ARG A 63 6.53 -9.15 -34.19
CA ARG A 63 6.93 -10.44 -33.62
C ARG A 63 8.20 -10.93 -34.30
N LYS A 64 9.37 -10.43 -33.88
CA LYS A 64 10.58 -11.26 -33.94
C LYS A 64 10.44 -12.30 -32.83
N LYS A 65 10.53 -13.59 -33.19
CA LYS A 65 10.70 -14.70 -32.24
C LYS A 65 11.95 -14.43 -31.39
N LYS A 66 11.80 -13.71 -30.28
CA LYS A 66 12.81 -13.65 -29.23
C LYS A 66 12.45 -14.74 -28.23
N LYS A 67 13.33 -15.75 -28.14
CA LYS A 67 13.48 -16.61 -26.96
C LYS A 67 13.27 -15.76 -25.71
N PHE A 68 12.40 -16.23 -24.82
CA PHE A 68 12.22 -15.65 -23.49
C PHE A 68 13.59 -15.58 -22.81
N SER A 69 14.13 -14.36 -22.76
CA SER A 69 15.39 -13.98 -22.12
C SER A 69 15.00 -12.92 -21.11
N TRP A 70 15.16 -13.24 -19.83
CA TRP A 70 14.83 -12.39 -18.68
C TRP A 70 15.76 -11.16 -18.60
N GLU A 71 15.59 -10.19 -19.49
CA GLU A 71 16.34 -8.94 -19.46
C GLU A 71 15.65 -7.90 -18.57
N TYR A 72 16.14 -7.82 -17.34
CA TYR A 72 15.95 -6.71 -16.40
C TYR A 72 16.58 -5.43 -16.97
N GLN A 73 15.77 -4.56 -17.56
CA GLN A 73 16.08 -3.16 -17.81
C GLN A 73 14.74 -2.43 -17.58
N ASN A 74 14.47 -1.85 -16.42
CA ASN A 74 15.17 -0.75 -15.81
C ASN A 74 14.81 -0.69 -14.32
N VAL A 75 15.69 -0.05 -13.51
CA VAL A 75 15.53 0.32 -12.09
C VAL A 75 16.02 -0.76 -11.08
N ILE A 76 17.26 -0.81 -10.56
CA ILE A 76 18.51 0.01 -10.43
C ILE A 76 19.71 -1.00 -10.28
N PRO A 77 20.98 -0.70 -9.90
CA PRO A 77 22.00 0.38 -10.05
C PRO A 77 23.34 -0.20 -10.61
N ASP A 78 24.46 0.55 -10.64
CA ASP A 78 25.85 0.09 -10.93
C ASP A 78 26.02 -1.05 -11.97
N SER A 79 26.55 -0.68 -13.14
CA SER A 79 26.71 -1.43 -14.40
C SER A 79 27.31 -2.88 -14.39
N THR A 80 27.43 -3.55 -13.25
CA THR A 80 28.19 -4.80 -13.09
C THR A 80 27.36 -6.04 -12.71
N LEU A 81 26.07 -5.92 -12.38
CA LEU A 81 25.27 -7.07 -11.90
C LEU A 81 24.44 -7.74 -13.01
N ARG A 82 24.60 -9.06 -13.18
CA ARG A 82 23.93 -9.90 -14.20
C ARG A 82 22.91 -10.87 -13.59
N PRO A 83 21.92 -11.39 -14.35
CA PRO A 83 20.93 -12.38 -13.86
C PRO A 83 21.51 -13.63 -13.17
N LYS A 84 22.75 -14.03 -13.52
CA LYS A 84 23.47 -15.15 -12.89
C LYS A 84 23.99 -14.82 -11.48
N ASP A 85 24.12 -13.54 -11.14
CA ASP A 85 24.56 -13.09 -9.81
C ASP A 85 23.46 -13.29 -8.75
N PHE A 86 22.20 -13.46 -9.15
CA PHE A 86 21.08 -13.83 -8.27
C PHE A 86 21.09 -15.32 -7.86
N ILE A 87 21.94 -16.12 -8.51
CA ILE A 87 22.11 -17.56 -8.26
C ILE A 87 23.47 -17.85 -7.60
N ASN A 88 24.38 -16.86 -7.54
CA ASN A 88 25.70 -17.04 -6.93
C ASN A 88 25.65 -16.82 -5.40
N PRO A 89 25.97 -17.83 -4.57
CA PRO A 89 26.05 -17.69 -3.11
C PRO A 89 27.04 -16.62 -2.63
N GLU A 90 28.07 -16.31 -3.42
CA GLU A 90 29.06 -15.27 -3.11
C GLU A 90 28.51 -13.84 -3.34
N LYS A 91 27.37 -13.71 -4.04
CA LYS A 91 26.69 -12.43 -4.34
C LYS A 91 25.25 -12.44 -3.84
N ASP A 92 25.02 -12.84 -2.59
CA ASP A 92 23.70 -12.76 -1.97
C ASP A 92 23.19 -11.29 -1.94
N VAL A 93 22.41 -10.94 -2.97
CA VAL A 93 21.90 -9.58 -3.22
C VAL A 93 20.96 -9.15 -2.08
N CYS A 94 20.16 -10.08 -1.55
CA CYS A 94 19.31 -9.82 -0.40
C CYS A 94 20.15 -9.48 0.84
N LYS A 95 21.22 -10.25 1.13
CA LYS A 95 22.09 -10.00 2.29
C LYS A 95 22.79 -8.65 2.17
N ARG A 96 23.26 -8.30 0.96
CA ARG A 96 23.83 -6.98 0.68
C ARG A 96 22.80 -5.88 0.90
N TRP A 97 21.59 -6.00 0.35
CA TRP A 97 20.50 -5.05 0.58
C TRP A 97 20.21 -4.89 2.08
N MET A 98 20.05 -5.98 2.81
CA MET A 98 19.84 -5.99 4.26
C MET A 98 20.95 -5.21 4.98
N SER A 99 22.22 -5.52 4.69
CA SER A 99 23.36 -4.85 5.34
C SER A 99 23.47 -3.36 5.02
N CYS A 100 23.09 -2.94 3.81
CA CYS A 100 23.19 -1.54 3.40
C CYS A 100 22.01 -0.70 3.91
N ASN A 101 20.85 -1.30 4.17
CA ASN A 101 19.62 -0.55 4.42
C ASN A 101 19.08 -0.69 5.84
N LYS A 102 19.57 -1.64 6.65
CA LYS A 102 19.05 -1.93 7.99
C LYS A 102 18.87 -0.68 8.86
N ASP A 103 19.95 0.07 9.07
CA ASP A 103 19.93 1.21 9.98
C ASP A 103 19.21 2.41 9.37
N THR A 104 19.35 2.62 8.05
CA THR A 104 18.69 3.70 7.32
C THR A 104 17.17 3.55 7.34
N ILE A 105 16.66 2.34 7.06
CA ILE A 105 15.22 2.03 7.10
C ILE A 105 14.69 2.14 8.52
N ALA A 106 15.38 1.55 9.50
CA ALA A 106 14.96 1.65 10.90
C ALA A 106 14.89 3.11 11.38
N SER A 107 15.88 3.92 11.02
CA SER A 107 15.91 5.36 11.34
C SER A 107 14.78 6.13 10.65
N TYR A 108 14.50 5.83 9.38
CA TYR A 108 13.41 6.44 8.63
C TYR A 108 12.04 6.09 9.23
N LEU A 109 11.76 4.81 9.47
CA LEU A 109 10.49 4.37 10.06
C LEU A 109 10.27 4.92 11.47
N LYS A 110 11.34 5.02 12.27
CA LYS A 110 11.27 5.67 13.58
C LYS A 110 10.87 7.15 13.48
N ARG A 111 11.41 7.88 12.49
CA ARG A 111 11.03 9.28 12.23
C ARG A 111 9.63 9.42 11.65
N ALA A 112 9.19 8.44 10.86
CA ALA A 112 7.86 8.42 10.28
C ALA A 112 6.74 8.34 11.33
N ALA A 113 7.04 7.85 12.54
CA ALA A 113 6.10 7.76 13.66
C ALA A 113 4.77 7.09 13.26
N LEU A 114 4.88 5.92 12.63
CA LEU A 114 3.74 5.16 12.12
C LEU A 114 2.82 4.69 13.27
N PRO A 115 1.50 4.62 13.04
CA PRO A 115 0.55 4.12 14.04
C PRO A 115 0.78 2.63 14.32
N SER A 116 0.47 2.18 15.53
CA SER A 116 0.50 0.76 15.85
C SER A 116 -0.69 0.01 15.25
N CYS A 117 -0.46 -1.25 14.87
CA CYS A 117 -1.47 -2.16 14.35
C CYS A 117 -2.49 -2.53 15.44
N PRO A 118 -3.80 -2.36 15.18
CA PRO A 118 -4.85 -2.88 16.05
C PRO A 118 -4.78 -4.41 16.14
N CYS A 119 -4.96 -4.97 17.33
CA CYS A 119 -4.93 -6.44 17.52
C CYS A 119 -6.07 -7.18 16.82
N LEU A 120 -7.19 -6.50 16.60
CA LEU A 120 -8.34 -7.01 15.88
C LEU A 120 -8.61 -6.13 14.66
N TYR A 121 -9.04 -6.73 13.57
CA TYR A 121 -9.41 -6.00 12.36
C TYR A 121 -10.55 -5.01 12.67
N PRO A 122 -10.36 -3.70 12.40
CA PRO A 122 -11.43 -2.72 12.58
C PRO A 122 -12.51 -2.93 11.52
N LEU A 123 -13.71 -3.34 11.94
CA LEU A 123 -14.86 -3.46 11.05
C LEU A 123 -15.35 -2.07 10.63
N HIS A 124 -15.91 -1.96 9.42
CA HIS A 124 -16.58 -0.76 8.91
C HIS A 124 -15.69 0.46 8.64
N LEU A 125 -14.44 0.24 8.22
CA LEU A 125 -13.50 1.33 7.87
C LEU A 125 -14.03 2.26 6.76
N ASN A 126 -14.91 1.77 5.89
CA ASN A 126 -15.56 2.58 4.85
C ASN A 126 -16.47 3.68 5.41
N TYR A 127 -17.05 3.48 6.60
CA TYR A 127 -17.95 4.45 7.24
C TYR A 127 -17.22 5.30 8.28
N ASN A 128 -16.37 4.66 9.09
CA ASN A 128 -15.55 5.35 10.08
C ASN A 128 -14.10 4.88 9.98
N PRO A 129 -13.25 5.61 9.22
CA PRO A 129 -11.86 5.21 9.02
C PRO A 129 -10.98 5.47 10.25
N LYS A 130 -11.48 6.16 11.29
CA LYS A 130 -10.70 6.56 12.46
C LYS A 130 -10.58 5.42 13.46
N VAL A 131 -9.36 4.96 13.68
CA VAL A 131 -9.01 3.93 14.67
C VAL A 131 -8.12 4.56 15.74
N TRP A 132 -8.45 4.31 17.01
CA TRP A 132 -7.66 4.79 18.15
C TRP A 132 -6.36 3.99 18.29
N ASP A 133 -5.24 4.69 18.42
CA ASP A 133 -3.95 4.09 18.77
C ASP A 133 -3.59 4.42 20.23
N PRO A 134 -3.59 3.42 21.14
CA PRO A 134 -3.28 3.64 22.55
C PRO A 134 -1.80 4.00 22.80
N GLN A 135 -0.88 3.65 21.91
CA GLN A 135 0.55 3.92 22.09
C GLN A 135 0.86 5.41 21.90
N THR A 136 0.28 6.00 20.87
CA THR A 136 0.46 7.41 20.52
C THR A 136 -0.65 8.32 21.08
N LYS A 137 -1.72 7.73 21.64
CA LYS A 137 -2.89 8.43 22.21
C LYS A 137 -3.58 9.35 21.20
N GLN A 138 -3.72 8.90 19.96
CA GLN A 138 -4.43 9.64 18.92
C GLN A 138 -5.18 8.70 17.96
N HIS A 139 -6.09 9.28 17.17
CA HIS A 139 -6.79 8.55 16.10
C HIS A 139 -6.03 8.65 14.78
N PHE A 140 -5.96 7.53 14.07
CA PHE A 140 -5.45 7.47 12.70
C PHE A 140 -6.51 6.97 11.75
N ASN A 141 -6.46 7.45 10.51
CA ASN A 141 -7.34 7.02 9.44
C ASN A 141 -6.71 5.81 8.76
N TRP A 142 -7.53 4.79 8.57
CA TRP A 142 -7.15 3.58 7.87
C TRP A 142 -8.04 3.38 6.65
N LEU A 143 -7.55 2.60 5.70
CA LEU A 143 -8.33 2.08 4.57
C LEU A 143 -8.17 0.57 4.49
N GLU A 144 -9.17 -0.09 3.94
CA GLU A 144 -9.11 -1.50 3.58
C GLU A 144 -8.26 -1.66 2.32
N VAL A 145 -7.42 -2.69 2.31
CA VAL A 145 -6.54 -3.00 1.19
C VAL A 145 -7.09 -4.20 0.45
N ASP A 146 -7.31 -4.04 -0.86
CA ASP A 146 -7.68 -5.16 -1.72
C ASP A 146 -6.44 -5.98 -2.08
N LEU A 147 -6.34 -7.15 -1.45
CA LEU A 147 -5.26 -8.11 -1.64
C LEU A 147 -5.05 -8.52 -3.10
N LYS A 148 -6.10 -8.50 -3.92
CA LYS A 148 -6.02 -8.92 -5.32
C LYS A 148 -5.42 -7.83 -6.19
N SER A 149 -5.99 -6.63 -6.15
CA SER A 149 -5.54 -5.52 -6.99
C SER A 149 -4.12 -5.06 -6.64
N GLU A 150 -3.73 -5.15 -5.37
CA GLU A 150 -2.36 -4.82 -4.93
C GLU A 150 -1.37 -6.00 -5.01
N GLY A 151 -1.78 -7.15 -5.57
CA GLY A 151 -0.88 -8.30 -5.77
C GLY A 151 -0.37 -8.93 -4.46
N LEU A 152 -1.00 -8.62 -3.33
CA LEU A 152 -0.55 -9.04 -2.01
C LEU A 152 -0.74 -10.54 -1.77
N TYR A 153 -1.52 -11.27 -2.55
CA TYR A 153 -1.60 -12.73 -2.40
C TYR A 153 -0.27 -13.45 -2.62
N ALA A 154 0.61 -12.93 -3.48
CA ALA A 154 1.95 -13.49 -3.64
C ALA A 154 2.86 -13.14 -2.45
N TYR A 155 2.72 -11.92 -1.95
CA TYR A 155 3.61 -11.33 -0.96
C TYR A 155 3.22 -11.67 0.50
N LYS A 156 1.92 -11.77 0.77
CA LYS A 156 1.26 -12.04 2.06
C LYS A 156 0.26 -13.20 1.92
N PRO A 157 0.70 -14.41 1.54
CA PRO A 157 -0.18 -15.49 1.11
C PRO A 157 -1.12 -16.04 2.20
N SER A 158 -0.79 -15.86 3.48
CA SER A 158 -1.65 -16.30 4.59
C SER A 158 -2.56 -15.21 5.15
N ALA A 159 -2.45 -13.96 4.67
CA ALA A 159 -3.35 -12.88 5.07
C ALA A 159 -4.73 -13.03 4.40
N LYS A 160 -5.79 -12.70 5.15
CA LYS A 160 -7.17 -12.66 4.65
C LYS A 160 -7.72 -11.25 4.54
N PHE A 161 -7.26 -10.36 5.40
CA PHE A 161 -7.60 -8.95 5.36
C PHE A 161 -6.33 -8.13 5.60
N CYS A 162 -6.21 -6.98 4.94
CA CYS A 162 -5.17 -6.02 5.27
C CYS A 162 -5.75 -4.61 5.28
N ILE A 163 -5.14 -3.73 6.07
CA ILE A 163 -5.47 -2.32 6.17
C ILE A 163 -4.18 -1.49 6.10
N ARG A 164 -4.29 -0.28 5.55
CA ARG A 164 -3.18 0.66 5.44
C ARG A 164 -3.54 2.00 6.09
N SER A 165 -2.59 2.59 6.83
CA SER A 165 -2.78 3.93 7.40
C SER A 165 -2.74 4.98 6.30
N LYS A 166 -3.73 5.88 6.28
CA LYS A 166 -3.76 7.01 5.34
C LYS A 166 -2.73 8.07 5.71
N LEU A 167 -2.14 8.67 4.69
CA LEU A 167 -1.38 9.90 4.84
C LEU A 167 -2.32 11.11 4.87
N TYR A 168 -1.97 12.09 5.69
CA TYR A 168 -2.71 13.34 5.84
C TYR A 168 -2.00 14.51 5.16
N LYS A 169 -2.72 15.60 4.89
CA LYS A 169 -2.06 16.84 4.45
C LYS A 169 -1.18 17.37 5.58
N GLY A 170 0.13 17.48 5.33
CA GLY A 170 1.11 18.04 6.27
C GLY A 170 1.99 17.02 7.01
N VAL A 171 1.79 15.71 6.84
CA VAL A 171 2.78 14.73 7.32
C VAL A 171 4.05 14.80 6.47
N GLN A 172 5.21 14.79 7.14
CA GLN A 172 6.53 14.86 6.51
C GLN A 172 7.08 13.47 6.09
N THR A 173 6.23 12.45 6.11
CA THR A 173 6.62 11.08 5.74
C THR A 173 5.76 10.59 4.58
N LEU A 174 6.37 9.78 3.73
CA LEU A 174 5.67 9.03 2.69
C LEU A 174 5.33 7.62 3.16
N ALA A 175 5.84 7.18 4.31
CA ALA A 175 5.63 5.85 4.83
C ALA A 175 4.21 5.66 5.39
N SER A 176 3.69 4.45 5.24
CA SER A 176 2.39 4.06 5.79
C SER A 176 2.49 2.73 6.52
N GLN A 177 1.77 2.59 7.62
CA GLN A 177 1.64 1.29 8.30
C GLN A 177 0.73 0.37 7.50
N MET A 178 1.12 -0.89 7.35
CA MET A 178 0.28 -1.97 6.83
C MET A 178 0.08 -2.99 7.93
N CYS A 179 -1.17 -3.39 8.17
CA CYS A 179 -1.53 -4.44 9.12
C CYS A 179 -2.33 -5.50 8.39
N CYS A 180 -2.01 -6.78 8.61
CA CYS A 180 -2.70 -7.88 7.98
C CYS A 180 -3.22 -8.87 9.04
N TYR A 181 -4.35 -9.47 8.73
CA TYR A 181 -5.17 -10.25 9.65
C TYR A 181 -5.53 -11.60 9.05
N ASP A 182 -5.70 -12.59 9.90
CA ASP A 182 -6.15 -13.92 9.52
C ASP A 182 -7.68 -13.97 9.30
N ASN A 183 -8.20 -15.17 9.07
CA ASN A 183 -9.63 -15.42 8.89
C ASN A 183 -10.47 -15.20 10.16
N GLU A 184 -9.84 -15.10 11.33
CA GLU A 184 -10.50 -14.80 12.60
C GLU A 184 -10.37 -13.32 12.98
N PHE A 185 -9.95 -12.46 12.05
CA PHE A 185 -9.72 -11.04 12.26
C PHE A 185 -8.62 -10.71 13.27
N LYS A 186 -7.75 -11.66 13.60
CA LYS A 186 -6.63 -11.45 14.53
C LYS A 186 -5.41 -10.96 13.75
N LEU A 187 -4.70 -10.01 14.33
CA LEU A 187 -3.46 -9.47 13.75
C LEU A 187 -2.47 -10.61 13.54
N ILE A 188 -1.90 -10.71 12.34
CA ILE A 188 -0.78 -11.62 12.04
C ILE A 188 0.49 -10.89 12.46
N THR A 189 1.03 -11.23 13.62
CA THR A 189 2.16 -10.53 14.25
C THR A 189 3.52 -10.99 13.73
N ARG A 190 3.58 -12.11 13.01
CA ARG A 190 4.82 -12.68 12.45
C ARG A 190 4.55 -13.64 11.29
N GLY A 191 5.59 -14.04 10.58
CA GLY A 191 5.49 -15.00 9.47
C GLY A 191 5.20 -14.35 8.12
N LYS A 192 4.94 -15.21 7.12
CA LYS A 192 4.79 -14.80 5.71
C LYS A 192 3.56 -13.97 5.39
N GLY A 193 2.50 -14.04 6.19
CA GLY A 193 1.29 -13.23 6.02
C GLY A 193 1.26 -11.93 6.81
N ALA A 194 2.27 -11.66 7.64
CA ALA A 194 2.28 -10.49 8.48
C ALA A 194 2.45 -9.21 7.64
N GLY A 195 1.62 -8.21 7.90
CA GLY A 195 1.73 -6.89 7.27
C GLY A 195 3.04 -6.21 7.67
N THR A 196 3.68 -5.51 6.74
CA THR A 196 4.94 -4.80 6.99
C THR A 196 4.79 -3.36 6.55
N PRO A 197 5.35 -2.38 7.27
CA PRO A 197 5.22 -0.98 6.90
C PRO A 197 5.71 -0.74 5.48
N ASN A 198 5.03 0.14 4.76
CA ASN A 198 5.48 0.62 3.45
C ASN A 198 6.36 1.85 3.67
N LEU A 199 7.56 1.84 3.10
CA LEU A 199 8.46 2.98 3.06
C LEU A 199 7.85 4.14 2.28
N ILE A 200 7.04 3.82 1.27
CA ILE A 200 6.22 4.76 0.53
C ILE A 200 4.83 4.18 0.30
N SER A 201 3.81 4.95 0.66
CA SER A 201 2.41 4.61 0.42
C SER A 201 2.16 4.47 -1.09
N PRO A 202 1.46 3.41 -1.53
CA PRO A 202 1.08 3.25 -2.94
C PRO A 202 0.23 4.40 -3.48
N GLU A 203 -0.54 5.07 -2.62
CA GLU A 203 -1.30 6.26 -2.99
C GLU A 203 -0.40 7.46 -3.33
N MET A 204 0.84 7.47 -2.85
CA MET A 204 1.82 8.53 -3.16
C MET A 204 2.65 8.24 -4.40
N SER A 205 3.14 7.00 -4.53
CA SER A 205 3.79 6.56 -5.75
C SER A 205 3.76 5.03 -5.82
N PRO A 206 2.91 4.46 -6.71
CA PRO A 206 2.90 3.03 -6.96
C PRO A 206 4.26 2.49 -7.43
N GLU A 207 4.98 3.26 -8.25
CA GLU A 207 6.26 2.87 -8.82
C GLU A 207 7.36 2.79 -7.75
N LEU A 208 7.45 3.80 -6.89
CA LEU A 208 8.41 3.79 -5.79
C LEU A 208 8.02 2.76 -4.74
N HIS A 209 6.74 2.55 -4.47
CA HIS A 209 6.26 1.48 -3.59
C HIS A 209 6.74 0.12 -4.09
N HIS A 210 6.50 -0.18 -5.37
CA HIS A 210 6.98 -1.43 -5.96
C HIS A 210 8.50 -1.57 -5.81
N LYS A 211 9.24 -0.49 -6.07
CA LYS A 211 10.70 -0.50 -6.02
C LYS A 211 11.30 -0.63 -4.62
N LEU A 212 10.67 -0.04 -3.61
CA LEU A 212 11.22 0.06 -2.25
C LEU A 212 10.62 -0.95 -1.29
N ASP A 213 9.37 -1.38 -1.51
CA ASP A 213 8.64 -2.27 -0.62
C ASP A 213 8.50 -3.68 -1.20
N ILE A 214 8.28 -3.82 -2.52
CA ILE A 214 8.04 -5.12 -3.16
C ILE A 214 9.34 -5.76 -3.67
N ASN A 215 10.17 -5.01 -4.40
CA ASN A 215 11.42 -5.53 -4.97
C ASN A 215 12.35 -6.15 -3.92
N PRO A 216 12.51 -5.60 -2.69
CA PRO A 216 13.33 -6.25 -1.68
C PRO A 216 12.84 -7.65 -1.28
N TRP A 217 11.53 -7.89 -1.28
CA TRP A 217 11.01 -9.23 -1.06
C TRP A 217 11.36 -10.17 -2.22
N ILE A 218 11.28 -9.68 -3.46
CA ILE A 218 11.65 -10.44 -4.67
C ILE A 218 13.14 -10.80 -4.67
N ILE A 219 14.05 -9.87 -4.36
CA ILE A 219 15.50 -10.17 -4.31
C ILE A 219 15.86 -11.12 -3.17
N CYS A 220 15.03 -11.16 -2.11
CA CYS A 220 15.11 -12.15 -1.05
C CYS A 220 14.41 -13.46 -1.43
N LYS A 221 14.02 -13.65 -2.71
CA LYS A 221 13.37 -14.86 -3.24
C LYS A 221 12.07 -15.23 -2.51
N GLY A 222 11.41 -14.24 -1.92
CA GLY A 222 10.23 -14.46 -1.09
C GLY A 222 10.52 -15.01 0.31
N ASP A 223 11.78 -15.09 0.74
CA ASP A 223 12.15 -15.39 2.12
C ASP A 223 11.73 -14.23 3.05
N TRP A 224 10.52 -14.39 3.56
CA TRP A 224 9.90 -13.48 4.51
C TRP A 224 10.73 -13.33 5.79
N SER A 225 11.49 -14.36 6.19
CA SER A 225 12.24 -14.37 7.44
C SER A 225 13.43 -13.42 7.39
N ARG A 226 14.01 -13.23 6.21
CA ARG A 226 15.07 -12.25 5.93
C ARG A 226 14.50 -10.87 5.69
N TYR A 227 13.47 -10.78 4.87
CA TYR A 227 12.80 -9.51 4.56
C TYR A 227 12.27 -8.82 5.83
N ASN A 228 11.59 -9.57 6.70
CA ASN A 228 11.01 -9.03 7.95
C ASN A 228 12.07 -8.59 8.97
N GLN A 229 13.36 -8.93 8.81
CA GLN A 229 14.42 -8.37 9.66
C GLN A 229 14.69 -6.89 9.37
N ILE A 230 14.38 -6.45 8.15
CA ILE A 230 14.56 -5.06 7.71
C ILE A 230 13.25 -4.29 7.81
N LEU A 231 12.14 -4.92 7.43
CA LEU A 231 10.79 -4.36 7.51
C LEU A 231 9.94 -5.24 8.43
N PRO A 232 10.08 -5.08 9.77
CA PRO A 232 9.38 -5.92 10.72
C PRO A 232 7.88 -5.62 10.72
N PRO A 233 7.02 -6.64 10.90
CA PRO A 233 5.62 -6.44 11.24
C PRO A 233 5.47 -5.65 12.54
N ASP A 234 4.39 -4.87 12.63
CA ASP A 234 4.10 -4.14 13.86
C ASP A 234 3.29 -5.00 14.83
N ASN A 235 3.74 -5.02 16.08
CA ASN A 235 2.99 -5.53 17.23
C ASN A 235 3.09 -4.54 18.41
N GLY A 236 3.02 -3.24 18.12
CA GLY A 236 3.21 -2.17 19.12
C GLY A 236 2.15 -2.19 20.24
N GLN A 237 0.99 -2.80 20.01
CA GLN A 237 -0.07 -2.97 21.00
C GLN A 237 0.06 -4.25 21.86
N ASN A 238 1.14 -5.01 21.72
CA ASN A 238 1.37 -6.26 22.46
C ASN A 238 0.23 -7.29 22.29
N CYS A 239 -0.20 -7.47 21.04
CA CYS A 239 -1.22 -8.44 20.67
C CYS A 239 -0.70 -9.87 20.87
N SER A 240 -1.64 -10.81 21.06
CA SER A 240 -1.33 -12.24 21.12
C SER A 240 -0.55 -12.69 19.90
N THR A 241 0.46 -13.52 20.14
CA THR A 241 1.30 -14.07 19.08
C THR A 241 0.48 -14.86 18.07
N ASN A 242 0.65 -14.56 16.78
CA ASN A 242 -0.07 -15.19 15.68
C ASN A 242 0.78 -15.17 14.40
N PRO A 243 1.03 -16.32 13.74
CA PRO A 243 0.61 -17.68 14.13
C PRO A 243 1.50 -18.28 15.23
N ASP A 244 1.16 -19.48 15.70
CA ASP A 244 1.93 -20.21 16.72
C ASP A 244 3.33 -20.65 16.24
N ASP A 245 4.15 -21.15 17.17
CA ASP A 245 5.55 -21.49 16.91
C ASP A 245 5.72 -22.64 15.90
N ASN A 246 4.80 -23.61 15.89
CA ASN A 246 4.86 -24.75 14.98
C ASN A 246 4.61 -24.29 13.54
N VAL A 247 3.60 -23.43 13.34
CA VAL A 247 3.32 -22.84 12.03
C VAL A 247 4.49 -21.99 11.55
N ILE A 248 5.12 -21.20 12.43
CA ILE A 248 6.31 -20.40 12.07
C ILE A 248 7.50 -21.27 11.72
N LEU A 249 7.76 -22.34 12.47
CA LEU A 249 8.84 -23.27 12.19
C LEU A 249 8.65 -23.91 10.81
N GLN A 250 7.42 -24.36 10.50
CA GLN A 250 7.10 -24.90 9.19
C GLN A 250 7.31 -23.85 8.08
N GLN A 251 6.84 -22.62 8.28
CA GLN A 251 7.06 -21.54 7.31
C GLN A 251 8.54 -21.23 7.05
N ARG A 252 9.41 -21.42 8.04
CA ARG A 252 10.86 -21.24 7.90
C ARG A 252 11.49 -22.39 7.12
N ILE A 253 11.13 -23.63 7.44
CA ILE A 253 11.56 -24.82 6.70
C ILE A 253 11.15 -24.69 5.23
N ASP A 254 9.92 -24.26 4.95
CA ASP A 254 9.43 -24.07 3.58
C ASP A 254 10.23 -22.99 2.82
N SER A 255 10.68 -21.93 3.50
CA SER A 255 11.45 -20.84 2.88
C SER A 255 12.91 -21.19 2.60
N GLU A 256 13.50 -22.11 3.36
CA GLU A 256 14.89 -22.56 3.17
C GLU A 256 15.04 -23.56 2.00
N ASN A 257 13.93 -24.16 1.56
CA ASN A 257 13.88 -25.14 0.47
C ASN A 257 13.65 -24.53 -0.93
N TYR A 258 13.72 -23.20 -1.06
CA TYR A 258 13.51 -22.42 -2.30
C TYR A 258 14.77 -21.63 -2.72
#